data_AF-A0A0D0A907-F1
#
_entry.id   AF-A0A0D0A907-F1
#
_cell.length_a   1.000
_cell.length_b   1.000
_cell.length_c   1.000
_cell.angle_alpha   90.00
_cell.angle_beta   90.00
_cell.angle_gamma   90.00
#
_symmetry.space_group_name_H-M   'P 1'
#
loop_
_entity.id
_entity.type
_entity.pdbx_description
1 polymer ?
#
loop_
_entity_poly.entity_id
_entity_poly.type
_entity_poly.pdbx_seq_one_letter_code
_entity_poly.pdbx_strand_id
1 'polypeptide(L)'
;MSTEYKELLSSTIARPELRTKRIKEVVRRNLQYAMLSHRWEGKEPLLQDIWGKSVYDSELDSINGMTKLRSFCKTARNTGHNWAWSDTCCIDKNINVELQESVNSMFVWYHHSALTVVYLSDVPPSSKSGALAKSAWNTRGWTVQEFIAPKVILFYQNNWTLYLDDRTP
;
A
#
# COMPACT_ATOMS: atom_id res chain seq x y z
N MET A 1 -24.28 -18.27 -31.53
CA MET A 1 -23.88 -18.48 -30.13
C MET A 1 -23.72 -19.99 -29.92
N SER A 2 -22.51 -20.49 -29.62
CA SER A 2 -22.22 -21.93 -29.69
C SER A 2 -22.90 -22.74 -28.58
N THR A 3 -23.06 -24.04 -28.80
CA THR A 3 -23.62 -24.98 -27.82
C THR A 3 -22.75 -25.02 -26.56
N GLU A 4 -21.42 -24.95 -26.69
CA GLU A 4 -20.52 -24.91 -25.53
C GLU A 4 -20.73 -23.66 -24.67
N TYR A 5 -21.02 -22.50 -25.28
CA TYR A 5 -21.30 -21.28 -24.52
C TYR A 5 -22.57 -21.41 -23.67
N LYS A 6 -23.62 -22.05 -24.19
CA LYS A 6 -24.88 -22.26 -23.45
C LYS A 6 -24.69 -23.26 -22.30
N GLU A 7 -23.94 -24.34 -22.52
CA GLU A 7 -23.63 -25.33 -21.48
C GLU A 7 -22.76 -24.72 -20.36
N LEU A 8 -21.74 -23.93 -20.70
CA LEU A 8 -20.89 -23.23 -19.73
C LEU A 8 -21.69 -22.19 -18.90
N LEU A 9 -22.60 -21.45 -19.55
CA LEU A 9 -23.45 -20.48 -18.86
C LEU A 9 -24.41 -21.20 -17.89
N SER A 10 -25.04 -22.28 -18.35
CA SER A 10 -25.94 -23.12 -17.55
C SER A 10 -25.24 -23.72 -16.34
N SER A 11 -24.03 -24.27 -16.50
CA SER A 11 -23.25 -24.85 -15.39
C SER A 11 -22.83 -23.80 -14.36
N THR A 12 -22.63 -22.55 -14.80
CA THR A 12 -22.25 -21.43 -13.93
C THR A 12 -23.45 -20.87 -13.16
N ILE A 13 -24.66 -20.93 -13.75
CA ILE A 13 -25.93 -20.55 -13.12
C ILE A 13 -26.36 -21.60 -12.10
N ALA A 14 -26.16 -22.89 -12.40
CA ALA A 14 -26.57 -24.01 -11.55
C ALA A 14 -25.71 -24.19 -10.29
N ARG A 15 -24.55 -23.54 -10.19
CA ARG A 15 -23.63 -23.67 -9.03
C ARG A 15 -23.29 -22.29 -8.42
N PRO A 16 -24.22 -21.69 -7.66
CA PRO A 16 -24.08 -20.34 -7.11
C PRO A 16 -22.84 -20.14 -6.24
N GLU A 17 -22.44 -21.18 -5.49
CA GLU A 17 -21.27 -21.12 -4.62
C GLU A 17 -19.94 -21.04 -5.39
N LEU A 18 -19.81 -21.79 -6.49
CA LEU A 18 -18.63 -21.74 -7.35
C LEU A 18 -18.51 -20.37 -8.05
N ARG A 19 -19.64 -19.82 -8.51
CA ARG A 19 -19.71 -18.47 -9.07
C ARG A 19 -19.28 -17.43 -8.03
N THR A 20 -19.82 -17.52 -6.82
CA THR A 20 -19.48 -16.60 -5.71
C THR A 20 -18.01 -16.71 -5.33
N LYS A 21 -17.45 -17.92 -5.25
CA LYS A 21 -16.03 -18.14 -4.98
C LYS A 21 -15.15 -17.47 -6.05
N ARG A 22 -15.48 -17.67 -7.33
CA ARG A 22 -14.75 -17.07 -8.45
C ARG A 22 -14.83 -15.55 -8.45
N ILE A 23 -16.00 -14.97 -8.16
CA ILE A 23 -16.16 -13.52 -8.01
C ILE A 23 -15.28 -13.01 -6.86
N LYS A 24 -15.33 -13.64 -5.68
CA LYS A 24 -14.51 -13.26 -4.52
C LYS A 24 -13.02 -13.31 -4.83
N GLU A 25 -12.58 -14.31 -5.59
CA GLU A 25 -11.18 -14.46 -6.01
C GLU A 25 -10.75 -13.35 -6.97
N VAL A 26 -11.57 -13.06 -7.98
CA VAL A 26 -11.31 -11.96 -8.93
C VAL A 26 -11.29 -10.61 -8.20
N VAL A 27 -12.27 -10.34 -7.34
CA VAL A 27 -12.35 -9.11 -6.55
C VAL A 27 -11.12 -8.98 -5.66
N ARG A 28 -10.75 -10.03 -4.92
CA ARG A 28 -9.54 -10.02 -4.09
C ARG A 28 -8.31 -9.68 -4.92
N ARG A 29 -8.05 -10.41 -6.01
CA ARG A 29 -6.86 -10.18 -6.83
C ARG A 29 -6.78 -8.77 -7.43
N ASN A 30 -7.92 -8.18 -7.81
CA ASN A 30 -7.93 -6.88 -8.48
C ASN A 30 -7.99 -5.68 -7.52
N LEU A 31 -8.48 -5.87 -6.30
CA LEU A 31 -8.64 -4.80 -5.30
C LEU A 31 -7.65 -4.91 -4.13
N GLN A 32 -6.72 -5.86 -4.19
CA GLN A 32 -5.57 -5.88 -3.28
C GLN A 32 -4.75 -4.60 -3.44
N TYR A 33 -4.35 -4.03 -2.30
CA TYR A 33 -3.58 -2.81 -2.23
C TYR A 33 -2.33 -3.00 -1.37
N ALA A 34 -1.28 -2.27 -1.72
CA ALA A 34 -0.11 -2.09 -0.90
C ALA A 34 -0.28 -0.83 -0.04
N MET A 35 0.16 -0.87 1.22
CA MET A 35 0.18 0.29 2.12
C MET A 35 1.61 0.79 2.33
N LEU A 36 1.76 2.10 2.41
CA LEU A 36 3.00 2.74 2.83
C LEU A 36 2.96 2.97 4.34
N SER A 37 3.94 2.41 5.03
CA SER A 37 4.28 2.76 6.40
C SER A 37 5.60 3.53 6.36
N HIS A 38 5.59 4.78 6.82
CA HIS A 38 6.78 5.63 6.73
C HIS A 38 6.78 6.69 7.81
N ARG A 39 7.96 7.25 8.10
CA ARG A 39 8.06 8.50 8.83
C ARG A 39 7.79 9.67 7.86
N TRP A 40 6.96 10.60 8.28
CA TRP A 40 6.78 11.86 7.55
C TRP A 40 8.08 12.67 7.63
N GLU A 41 8.51 13.20 6.49
CA GLU A 41 9.76 13.94 6.33
C GLU A 41 9.48 15.31 5.73
N GLY A 42 9.55 16.35 6.55
CA GLY A 42 9.27 17.71 6.09
C GLY A 42 7.85 17.85 5.54
N LYS A 43 7.73 18.11 4.23
CA LYS A 43 6.45 18.23 3.53
C LYS A 43 6.20 16.97 2.69
N GLU A 44 5.06 16.33 2.94
CA GLU A 44 4.55 15.20 2.17
C GLU A 44 3.44 15.65 1.21
N PRO A 45 3.24 14.95 0.08
CA PRO A 45 2.09 15.21 -0.79
C PRO A 45 0.79 14.93 -0.04
N LEU A 46 -0.17 15.85 -0.18
CA LEU A 46 -1.53 15.75 0.34
C LEU A 46 -2.52 15.29 -0.73
N LEU A 47 -3.73 14.92 -0.32
CA LEU A 47 -4.78 14.50 -1.25
C LEU A 47 -5.05 15.56 -2.33
N GLN A 48 -5.14 16.83 -1.92
CA GLN A 48 -5.42 17.96 -2.81
C GLN A 48 -4.31 18.20 -3.85
N ASP A 49 -3.06 17.87 -3.51
CA ASP A 49 -1.92 18.05 -4.40
C ASP A 49 -2.00 17.12 -5.62
N ILE A 50 -2.53 15.90 -5.41
CA ILE A 50 -2.55 14.83 -6.42
C ILE A 50 -3.93 14.55 -7.00
N TRP A 51 -4.98 15.20 -6.47
CA TRP A 51 -6.36 14.90 -6.85
C TRP A 51 -6.61 15.11 -8.35
N GLY A 52 -7.10 14.06 -9.02
CA GLY A 52 -7.37 14.10 -10.46
C GLY A 52 -6.11 14.14 -11.33
N LYS A 53 -4.91 13.98 -10.76
CA LYS A 53 -3.63 14.01 -11.47
C LYS A 53 -2.93 12.66 -11.40
N SER A 54 -2.12 12.37 -12.41
CA SER A 54 -1.17 11.25 -12.32
C SER A 54 -0.06 11.63 -11.35
N VAL A 55 0.34 10.72 -10.44
CA VAL A 55 1.50 10.96 -9.57
C VAL A 55 2.80 11.17 -10.37
N TYR A 56 2.83 10.83 -11.66
CA TYR A 56 3.96 11.04 -12.58
C TYR A 56 3.83 12.30 -13.43
N ASP A 57 2.81 13.13 -13.20
CA ASP A 57 2.68 14.41 -13.87
C ASP A 57 3.83 15.34 -13.47
N SER A 58 4.45 15.99 -14.46
CA SER A 58 5.55 16.94 -14.28
C SER A 58 5.15 18.17 -13.45
N GLU A 59 3.86 18.53 -13.43
CA GLU A 59 3.38 19.63 -12.58
C GLU A 59 3.65 19.37 -11.09
N LEU A 60 3.74 18.09 -10.69
CA LEU A 60 3.97 17.67 -9.31
C LEU A 60 5.45 17.64 -8.93
N ASP A 61 6.38 17.90 -9.85
CA ASP A 61 7.83 17.84 -9.57
C ASP A 61 8.29 18.86 -8.53
N SER A 62 7.54 19.95 -8.38
CA SER A 62 7.79 20.99 -7.36
C SER A 62 7.31 20.60 -5.95
N ILE A 63 6.54 19.52 -5.82
CA ILE A 63 5.95 19.09 -4.56
C ILE A 63 6.92 18.14 -3.84
N ASN A 64 7.32 18.53 -2.63
CA ASN A 64 8.19 17.73 -1.79
C ASN A 64 7.56 16.35 -1.49
N GLY A 65 8.41 15.33 -1.37
CA GLY A 65 7.97 13.96 -1.09
C GLY A 65 7.38 13.22 -2.30
N MET A 66 7.18 13.86 -3.45
CA MET A 66 6.69 13.17 -4.66
C MET A 66 7.63 12.06 -5.15
N THR A 67 8.96 12.23 -5.01
CA THR A 67 9.92 11.17 -5.30
C THR A 67 9.68 9.93 -4.44
N LYS A 68 9.37 10.12 -3.16
CA LYS A 68 9.05 9.05 -2.22
C LYS A 68 7.74 8.36 -2.62
N LEU A 69 6.68 9.13 -2.89
CA LEU A 69 5.38 8.59 -3.31
C LEU A 69 5.48 7.82 -4.65
N ARG A 70 6.19 8.36 -5.65
CA ARG A 70 6.42 7.68 -6.94
C ARG A 70 7.18 6.38 -6.75
N SER A 71 8.21 6.38 -5.91
CA SER A 71 9.01 5.19 -5.62
C SER A 71 8.19 4.13 -4.87
N PHE A 72 7.31 4.55 -3.96
CA PHE A 72 6.33 3.67 -3.34
C PHE A 72 5.37 3.06 -4.38
N CYS A 73 4.74 3.88 -5.22
CA CYS A 73 3.83 3.40 -6.27
C CYS A 73 4.53 2.41 -7.23
N LYS A 74 5.78 2.68 -7.60
CA LYS A 74 6.60 1.77 -8.40
C LYS A 74 6.87 0.46 -7.65
N THR A 75 7.16 0.51 -6.37
CA THR A 75 7.38 -0.67 -5.51
C THR A 75 6.10 -1.51 -5.37
N ALA A 76 4.96 -0.87 -5.12
CA ALA A 76 3.65 -1.53 -5.11
C ALA A 76 3.36 -2.22 -6.45
N ARG A 77 3.65 -1.54 -7.57
CA ARG A 77 3.46 -2.11 -8.90
C ARG A 77 4.36 -3.32 -9.17
N ASN A 78 5.64 -3.23 -8.81
CA ASN A 78 6.62 -4.30 -8.99
C ASN A 78 6.29 -5.54 -8.14
N THR A 79 5.61 -5.35 -7.01
CA THR A 79 5.11 -6.45 -6.15
C THR A 79 3.75 -6.99 -6.58
N GLY A 80 3.20 -6.54 -7.71
CA GLY A 80 1.96 -7.06 -8.30
C GLY A 80 0.68 -6.34 -7.85
N HIS A 81 0.79 -5.22 -7.12
CA HIS A 81 -0.37 -4.48 -6.62
C HIS A 81 -0.73 -3.32 -7.56
N ASN A 82 -2.02 -3.23 -7.92
CA ASN A 82 -2.54 -2.12 -8.74
C ASN A 82 -2.89 -0.89 -7.90
N TRP A 83 -3.16 -1.10 -6.61
CA TRP A 83 -3.61 -0.06 -5.69
C TRP A 83 -2.52 0.20 -4.65
N ALA A 84 -2.29 1.47 -4.37
CA ALA A 84 -1.32 1.94 -3.41
C ALA A 84 -2.01 2.92 -2.46
N TRP A 85 -1.75 2.79 -1.17
CA TRP A 85 -2.39 3.59 -0.13
C TRP A 85 -1.34 4.27 0.75
N SER A 86 -1.48 5.58 0.97
CA SER A 86 -0.62 6.41 1.81
C SER A 86 -1.49 7.35 2.65
N ASP A 87 -1.28 7.40 3.96
CA ASP A 87 -2.07 8.21 4.89
C ASP A 87 -2.00 9.71 4.58
N THR A 88 -0.90 10.17 3.98
CA THR A 88 -0.72 11.58 3.63
C THR A 88 -1.64 12.07 2.52
N CYS A 89 -1.87 11.23 1.50
CA CYS A 89 -2.55 11.62 0.27
C CYS A 89 -3.77 10.77 -0.09
N CYS A 90 -4.15 9.80 0.76
CA CYS A 90 -5.39 9.00 0.59
C CYS A 90 -6.46 9.32 1.64
N ILE A 91 -6.17 10.17 2.62
CA ILE A 91 -7.13 10.66 3.62
C ILE A 91 -7.34 12.16 3.36
N ASP A 92 -8.59 12.61 3.27
CA ASP A 92 -8.88 14.04 3.27
C ASP A 92 -8.74 14.61 4.68
N LYS A 93 -7.58 15.21 4.93
CA LYS A 93 -7.26 15.84 6.23
C LYS A 93 -8.04 17.13 6.48
N ASN A 94 -8.78 17.65 5.50
CA ASN A 94 -9.61 18.84 5.65
C ASN A 94 -11.01 18.52 6.19
N ILE A 95 -11.41 17.24 6.15
CA ILE A 95 -12.69 16.78 6.65
C ILE A 95 -12.43 16.07 7.99
N ASN A 96 -12.66 16.78 9.09
CA ASN A 96 -12.32 16.27 10.43
C ASN A 96 -13.03 14.93 10.78
N VAL A 97 -14.27 14.75 10.33
CA VAL A 97 -14.99 13.48 10.52
C VAL A 97 -14.31 12.34 9.76
N GLU A 98 -13.89 12.57 8.51
CA GLU A 98 -13.16 11.56 7.73
C GLU A 98 -11.80 11.26 8.36
N LEU A 99 -11.08 12.28 8.83
CA LEU A 99 -9.80 12.10 9.49
C LEU A 99 -9.94 11.24 10.75
N GLN A 100 -10.93 11.51 11.60
CA GLN A 100 -11.21 10.73 12.81
C GLN A 100 -11.56 9.27 12.48
N GLU A 101 -12.48 9.06 11.54
CA GLU A 101 -12.88 7.71 11.11
C GLU A 101 -11.72 6.95 10.47
N SER A 102 -10.87 7.64 9.71
CA SER A 102 -9.66 7.07 9.11
C SER A 102 -8.67 6.62 10.17
N VAL A 103 -8.40 7.47 11.17
CA VAL A 103 -7.53 7.14 12.31
C VAL A 103 -8.02 5.89 13.05
N ASN A 104 -9.34 5.79 13.28
CA ASN A 104 -9.95 4.62 13.94
C ASN A 104 -9.91 3.36 13.07
N SER A 105 -9.80 3.52 11.75
CA SER A 105 -9.78 2.41 10.78
C SER A 105 -8.38 1.93 10.40
N MET A 106 -7.33 2.71 10.71
CA MET A 106 -5.95 2.43 10.28
C MET A 106 -5.48 1.01 10.57
N PHE A 107 -5.71 0.51 11.79
CA PHE A 107 -5.32 -0.85 12.16
C PHE A 107 -5.97 -1.90 11.24
N VAL A 108 -7.28 -1.74 10.97
CA VAL A 108 -8.05 -2.64 10.12
C VAL A 108 -7.56 -2.56 8.67
N TRP A 109 -7.23 -1.36 8.18
CA TRP A 109 -6.66 -1.19 6.84
C TRP A 109 -5.30 -1.86 6.71
N TYR A 110 -4.39 -1.66 7.67
CA TYR A 110 -3.11 -2.39 7.69
C TYR A 110 -3.30 -3.91 7.73
N HIS A 111 -4.24 -4.40 8.54
CA HIS A 111 -4.57 -5.83 8.62
C HIS A 111 -5.08 -6.42 7.31
N HIS A 112 -5.82 -5.63 6.53
CA HIS A 112 -6.40 -6.06 5.26
C HIS A 112 -5.53 -5.72 4.04
N SER A 113 -4.43 -4.99 4.22
CA SER A 113 -3.44 -4.77 3.18
C SER A 113 -2.90 -6.10 2.65
N ALA A 114 -2.63 -6.14 1.35
CA ALA A 114 -1.99 -7.28 0.73
C ALA A 114 -0.48 -7.30 1.02
N LEU A 115 0.09 -6.10 1.14
CA LEU A 115 1.48 -5.84 1.44
C LEU A 115 1.57 -4.51 2.20
N THR A 116 2.39 -4.46 3.25
CA THR A 116 2.84 -3.20 3.85
C THR A 116 4.31 -2.97 3.52
N VAL A 117 4.59 -1.86 2.83
CA VAL A 117 5.94 -1.39 2.52
C VAL A 117 6.35 -0.42 3.62
N VAL A 118 7.35 -0.81 4.41
CA VAL A 118 7.94 0.06 5.42
C VAL A 118 9.14 0.79 4.81
N TYR A 119 9.05 2.10 4.68
CA TYR A 119 10.14 2.94 4.16
C TYR A 119 10.98 3.54 5.30
N LEU A 120 12.24 3.14 5.37
CA LEU A 120 13.22 3.52 6.38
C LEU A 120 14.16 4.59 5.81
N SER A 121 13.74 5.84 5.88
CA SER A 121 14.46 6.94 5.24
C SER A 121 15.82 7.27 5.86
N ASP A 122 16.02 6.88 7.12
CA ASP A 122 17.25 7.05 7.89
C ASP A 122 18.16 5.81 7.90
N VAL A 123 17.80 4.77 7.14
CA VAL A 123 18.60 3.54 7.01
C VAL A 123 19.26 3.49 5.62
N PRO A 124 20.56 3.80 5.51
CA PRO A 124 21.28 3.69 4.25
C PRO A 124 21.60 2.23 3.87
N PRO A 125 21.92 1.93 2.60
CA PRO A 125 22.24 0.57 2.12
C PRO A 125 23.43 -0.09 2.81
N SER A 126 24.39 0.72 3.26
CA SER A 126 25.59 0.27 4.00
C SER A 126 25.31 -0.13 5.46
N SER A 127 24.05 0.00 5.91
CA SER A 127 23.65 -0.32 7.27
C SER A 127 23.80 -1.80 7.58
N LYS A 128 24.34 -2.08 8.76
CA LYS A 128 24.44 -3.45 9.29
C LYS A 128 23.12 -3.88 9.94
N SER A 129 23.01 -5.18 10.23
CA SER A 129 21.94 -5.72 11.07
C SER A 129 21.80 -4.93 12.37
N GLY A 130 20.55 -4.65 12.76
CA GLY A 130 20.20 -3.80 13.91
C GLY A 130 19.90 -2.33 13.58
N ALA A 131 20.10 -1.88 12.33
CA ALA A 131 19.75 -0.52 11.93
C ALA A 131 18.25 -0.24 12.03
N LEU A 132 17.40 -1.23 11.72
CA LEU A 132 15.95 -1.14 11.90
C LEU A 132 15.55 -0.74 13.33
N ALA A 133 16.17 -1.36 14.35
CA ALA A 133 15.85 -1.08 15.75
C ALA A 133 16.18 0.38 16.15
N LYS A 134 17.17 0.97 15.49
CA LYS A 134 17.61 2.36 15.70
C LYS A 134 16.92 3.37 14.78
N SER A 135 16.17 2.91 13.78
CA SER A 135 15.47 3.78 12.85
C SER A 135 14.42 4.60 13.60
N ALA A 136 14.30 5.87 13.22
CA ALA A 136 13.26 6.75 13.69
C ALA A 136 11.85 6.30 13.30
N TRP A 137 11.72 5.39 12.32
CA TRP A 137 10.47 4.69 12.10
C TRP A 137 10.09 3.86 13.33
N ASN A 138 11.04 3.20 14.00
CA ASN A 138 10.78 2.31 15.13
C ASN A 138 10.47 3.04 16.45
N THR A 139 10.70 4.35 16.53
CA THR A 139 10.51 5.15 17.75
C THR A 139 9.17 5.88 17.81
N ARG A 140 8.22 5.59 16.90
CA ARG A 140 6.94 6.30 16.79
C ARG A 140 5.80 5.50 17.42
N GLY A 141 4.78 6.21 17.90
CA GLY A 141 3.58 5.57 18.47
C GLY A 141 2.78 4.76 17.44
N TRP A 142 2.80 5.16 16.17
CA TRP A 142 2.09 4.47 15.09
C TRP A 142 2.72 3.14 14.68
N THR A 143 4.04 3.00 14.82
CA THR A 143 4.85 1.84 14.40
C THR A 143 4.25 0.52 14.86
N VAL A 144 3.75 0.45 16.09
CA VAL A 144 3.18 -0.78 16.63
C VAL A 144 2.04 -1.29 15.75
N GLN A 145 1.09 -0.43 15.40
CA GLN A 145 -0.05 -0.82 14.57
C GLN A 145 0.39 -1.15 13.14
N GLU A 146 1.30 -0.34 12.57
CA GLU A 146 1.85 -0.55 11.23
C GLU A 146 2.68 -1.83 11.12
N PHE A 147 3.22 -2.33 12.23
CA PHE A 147 4.06 -3.53 12.29
C PHE A 147 3.30 -4.80 12.65
N ILE A 148 2.34 -4.75 13.58
CA ILE A 148 1.65 -5.96 14.06
C ILE A 148 0.36 -6.27 13.31
N ALA A 149 -0.26 -5.28 12.66
CA ALA A 149 -1.53 -5.49 11.97
C ALA A 149 -1.38 -6.23 10.62
N PRO A 150 -0.43 -5.85 9.73
CA PRO A 150 -0.29 -6.49 8.42
C PRO A 150 0.14 -7.94 8.49
N LYS A 151 -0.18 -8.69 7.43
CA LYS A 151 0.22 -10.10 7.28
C LYS A 151 1.54 -10.27 6.56
N VAL A 152 1.87 -9.33 5.67
CA VAL A 152 3.08 -9.33 4.85
C VAL A 152 3.68 -7.93 4.92
N ILE A 153 4.95 -7.86 5.30
CA ILE A 153 5.69 -6.61 5.49
C ILE A 153 7.01 -6.73 4.76
N LEU A 154 7.38 -5.71 4.00
CA LEU A 154 8.70 -5.59 3.39
C LEU A 154 9.35 -4.27 3.82
N PHE A 155 10.60 -4.36 4.27
CA PHE A 155 11.38 -3.20 4.69
C PHE A 155 12.25 -2.69 3.54
N TYR A 156 12.16 -1.39 3.27
CA TYR A 156 12.92 -0.70 2.24
C TYR A 156 13.82 0.37 2.87
N GLN A 157 15.07 0.38 2.43
CA GLN A 157 16.08 1.38 2.81
C GLN A 157 15.83 2.70 2.05
N ASN A 158 16.59 3.74 2.38
CA ASN A 158 16.40 5.09 1.83
C ASN A 158 16.60 5.23 0.30
N ASN A 159 17.22 4.23 -0.34
CA ASN A 159 17.39 4.13 -1.79
C ASN A 159 16.38 3.17 -2.45
N TRP A 160 15.36 2.70 -1.72
CA TRP A 160 14.36 1.74 -2.17
C TRP A 160 14.91 0.34 -2.52
N THR A 161 16.02 -0.07 -1.93
CA THR A 161 16.41 -1.50 -1.90
C THR A 161 15.86 -2.20 -0.66
N LEU A 162 15.59 -3.50 -0.78
CA LEU A 162 15.15 -4.33 0.35
C LEU A 162 16.21 -4.34 1.45
N TYR A 163 15.79 -4.10 2.68
CA TYR A 163 16.64 -4.21 3.85
C TYR A 163 16.94 -5.68 4.15
N LEU A 164 18.23 -6.03 4.28
CA LEU A 164 18.72 -7.40 4.56
C LEU A 164 18.26 -8.47 3.55
N ASP A 165 18.00 -8.09 2.30
CA ASP A 165 17.50 -9.00 1.25
C ASP A 165 16.25 -9.79 1.69
N ASP A 166 15.36 -9.15 2.46
CA ASP A 166 14.10 -9.75 2.90
C ASP A 166 13.19 -10.02 1.70
N ARG A 167 13.27 -11.25 1.17
CA ARG A 167 12.51 -11.74 0.02
C ARG A 167 11.33 -12.60 0.43
N THR A 168 10.90 -12.53 1.68
CA THR A 168 9.86 -13.42 2.20
C THR A 168 8.51 -13.09 1.51
N PRO A 169 7.83 -14.08 0.89
CA PRO A 169 6.61 -13.87 0.11
C PRO A 169 5.36 -13.60 0.96
#